data_AF-A0A1F8QLY8-F1
#
_entry.id   AF-A0A1F8QLY8-F1
#
_cell.length_a   1.000
_cell.length_b   1.000
_cell.length_c   1.000
_cell.angle_alpha   90.00
_cell.angle_beta   90.00
_cell.angle_gamma   90.00
#
_symmetry.space_group_name_H-M   'P 1'
#
loop_
_entity.id
_entity.type
_entity.pdbx_description
1 polymer ?
#
loop_
_entity_poly.entity_id
_entity_poly.type
_entity_poly.pdbx_seq_one_letter_code
_entity_poly.pdbx_strand_id
1 'polypeptide(L)'
;MPKYLLMWEIDASKAPVNPKERGAAWTGMLDVIKQDMKDGKITDWGAFAGEGRGYSVSVMSELDLAKSLQRFFPYITFRVNQVMTVDQTAELAKSLSG
;
A
#
# COMPACT_ATOMS: atom_id res chain seq x y z
N MET A 1 13.25 2.25 10.21
CA MET A 1 11.77 2.28 10.18
C MET A 1 11.26 0.96 9.63
N PRO A 2 10.13 0.44 10.11
CA PRO A 2 9.49 -0.76 9.57
C PRO A 2 9.15 -0.60 8.08
N LYS A 3 9.23 -1.70 7.32
CA LYS A 3 8.84 -1.78 5.93
C LYS A 3 7.59 -2.64 5.82
N TYR A 4 6.65 -2.25 4.96
CA TYR A 4 5.40 -2.97 4.74
C TYR A 4 5.18 -3.20 3.25
N LEU A 5 4.74 -4.41 2.91
CA LEU A 5 4.12 -4.74 1.63
C LEU A 5 2.61 -4.70 1.82
N LEU A 6 1.95 -3.84 1.06
CA LEU A 6 0.51 -3.66 1.05
C LEU A 6 -0.03 -4.20 -0.27
N MET A 7 -0.95 -5.15 -0.22
CA MET A 7 -1.76 -5.51 -1.38
C MET A 7 -3.06 -4.72 -1.27
N TRP A 8 -3.34 -3.87 -2.26
CA TRP A 8 -4.53 -3.02 -2.28
C TRP A 8 -5.52 -3.52 -3.32
N GLU A 9 -6.81 -3.39 -3.03
CA GLU A 9 -7.90 -3.79 -3.92
C GLU A 9 -9.09 -2.85 -3.76
N ILE A 10 -9.60 -2.36 -4.90
CA ILE A 10 -10.79 -1.51 -4.99
C ILE A 10 -12.03 -2.36 -4.70
N ASP A 11 -12.88 -1.85 -3.84
CA ASP A 11 -14.24 -2.36 -3.70
C ASP A 11 -15.09 -1.93 -4.91
N ALA A 12 -15.30 -2.87 -5.83
CA ALA A 12 -16.07 -2.64 -7.04
C ALA A 12 -17.53 -2.23 -6.76
N SER A 13 -18.10 -2.57 -5.59
CA SER A 13 -19.47 -2.17 -5.24
C SER A 13 -19.58 -0.69 -4.88
N LYS A 14 -18.45 -0.04 -4.62
CA LYS A 14 -18.36 1.39 -4.25
C LYS A 14 -17.75 2.25 -5.35
N ALA A 15 -17.24 1.63 -6.42
CA ALA A 15 -16.65 2.33 -7.54
C ALA A 15 -17.73 3.01 -8.40
N PRO A 16 -17.52 4.26 -8.87
CA PRO A 16 -18.46 4.91 -9.76
C PRO A 16 -18.69 4.10 -11.05
N VAL A 17 -19.96 3.93 -11.42
CA VAL A 17 -20.33 3.24 -12.68
C VAL A 17 -20.03 4.11 -13.90
N ASN A 18 -20.11 5.44 -13.76
CA ASN A 18 -19.78 6.38 -14.82
C ASN A 18 -18.25 6.43 -15.04
N PRO A 19 -17.76 6.22 -16.29
CA PRO A 19 -16.32 6.22 -16.57
C PRO A 19 -15.60 7.54 -16.25
N LYS A 20 -16.24 8.70 -16.45
CA LYS A 20 -15.65 10.01 -16.15
C LYS A 20 -15.47 10.22 -14.66
N GLU A 21 -16.50 9.90 -13.88
CA GLU A 21 -16.44 9.98 -12.41
C GLU A 21 -15.41 9.01 -11.84
N ARG A 22 -15.35 7.78 -12.38
CA ARG A 22 -14.34 6.79 -12.00
C ARG A 22 -12.93 7.28 -12.30
N GLY A 23 -12.70 7.86 -13.49
CA GLY A 23 -11.42 8.44 -13.87
C GLY A 23 -11.00 9.60 -12.96
N ALA A 24 -11.94 10.46 -12.56
CA ALA A 24 -11.68 11.55 -11.64
C ALA A 24 -11.31 11.03 -10.23
N ALA A 25 -12.06 10.06 -9.70
CA ALA A 25 -11.76 9.43 -8.41
C ALA A 25 -10.39 8.74 -8.42
N TRP A 26 -10.06 8.03 -9.51
CA TRP A 26 -8.76 7.39 -9.68
C TRP A 26 -7.62 8.39 -9.73
N THR A 27 -7.79 9.49 -10.45
CA THR A 27 -6.78 10.56 -10.55
C THR A 27 -6.53 11.21 -9.19
N GLY A 28 -7.59 11.53 -8.44
CA GLY A 28 -7.45 12.08 -7.09
C GLY A 28 -6.73 11.13 -6.13
N MET A 29 -6.99 9.82 -6.21
CA MET A 29 -6.27 8.81 -5.45
C MET A 29 -4.78 8.78 -5.81
N LEU A 30 -4.46 8.80 -7.11
CA LEU A 30 -3.08 8.81 -7.59
C LEU A 30 -2.31 10.07 -7.17
N ASP A 31 -2.96 11.22 -7.06
CA ASP A 31 -2.30 12.44 -6.60
C ASP A 31 -1.87 12.34 -5.13
N VAL A 32 -2.70 11.74 -4.27
CA VAL A 32 -2.32 11.43 -2.87
C VAL A 32 -1.15 10.45 -2.83
N ILE A 33 -1.20 9.38 -3.61
CA ILE A 33 -0.13 8.36 -3.66
C ILE A 33 1.18 8.99 -4.14
N LYS A 34 1.15 9.79 -5.22
CA LYS A 34 2.33 10.50 -5.73
C LYS A 34 2.92 11.44 -4.69
N GLN A 35 2.08 12.12 -3.90
CA GLN A 35 2.58 12.97 -2.82
C GLN A 35 3.27 12.15 -1.74
N ASP A 36 2.69 11.03 -1.30
CA ASP A 36 3.35 10.15 -0.32
C ASP A 36 4.64 9.52 -0.87
N MET A 37 4.72 9.27 -2.17
CA MET A 37 5.97 8.85 -2.82
C MET A 37 7.04 9.94 -2.78
N LYS A 38 6.67 11.21 -3.06
CA LYS A 38 7.58 12.36 -2.94
C LYS A 38 8.07 12.56 -1.51
N ASP A 39 7.20 12.32 -0.52
CA ASP A 39 7.52 12.40 0.90
C ASP A 39 8.38 11.21 1.39
N GLY A 40 8.68 10.24 0.52
CA GLY A 40 9.46 9.04 0.86
C GLY A 40 8.72 8.00 1.71
N LYS A 41 7.41 8.19 1.92
CA LYS A 41 6.54 7.28 2.68
C LYS A 41 6.25 6.00 1.91
N ILE A 42 6.04 6.13 0.60
CA ILE A 42 5.85 5.03 -0.34
C ILE A 42 7.11 4.95 -1.20
N THR A 43 7.80 3.81 -1.15
CA THR A 43 9.04 3.59 -1.90
C THR A 43 8.78 2.94 -3.26
N ASP A 44 7.68 2.21 -3.39
CA ASP A 44 7.24 1.63 -4.66
C ASP A 44 5.72 1.47 -4.67
N TRP A 45 5.11 1.59 -5.84
CA TRP A 45 3.67 1.43 -6.01
C TRP A 45 3.37 0.93 -7.42
N GLY A 46 2.49 -0.07 -7.53
CA GLY A 46 2.10 -0.63 -8.82
C GLY A 46 0.65 -1.09 -8.84
N ALA A 47 0.03 -0.96 -10.01
CA ALA A 47 -1.26 -1.56 -10.33
C ALA A 47 -1.06 -2.78 -11.22
N PHE A 48 -1.80 -3.85 -10.96
CA PHE A 48 -1.78 -5.02 -11.83
C PHE A 48 -2.61 -4.75 -13.09
N ALA A 49 -2.11 -5.20 -14.23
CA ALA A 49 -2.81 -5.01 -15.49
C ALA A 49 -4.13 -5.78 -15.48
N GLY A 50 -5.22 -5.09 -15.78
CA GLY A 50 -6.54 -5.69 -15.99
C GLY A 50 -7.43 -5.77 -14.75
N GLU A 51 -6.97 -5.41 -13.55
CA GLU A 51 -7.81 -5.51 -12.36
C GLU A 51 -7.54 -4.37 -11.37
N GLY A 52 -8.59 -3.96 -10.65
CA GLY A 52 -8.60 -2.85 -9.68
C GLY A 52 -7.82 -3.15 -8.40
N ARG A 53 -6.63 -3.72 -8.53
CA ARG A 53 -5.77 -4.15 -7.43
C ARG A 53 -4.31 -4.01 -7.79
N GLY A 54 -3.45 -4.08 -6.78
CA GLY A 54 -2.02 -3.95 -6.96
C GLY A 54 -1.27 -4.03 -5.65
N TYR A 55 -0.11 -3.39 -5.62
CA TYR A 55 0.75 -3.37 -4.45
C TYR A 55 1.30 -1.97 -4.14
N SER A 56 1.77 -1.81 -2.90
CA SER A 56 2.53 -0.66 -2.43
C SER A 56 3.58 -1.13 -1.43
N VAL A 57 4.77 -0.57 -1.50
CA VAL A 57 5.82 -0.75 -0.49
C VAL A 57 5.98 0.56 0.26
N SER A 58 5.81 0.50 1.59
CA SER A 58 5.84 1.69 2.45
C SER A 58 6.85 1.53 3.58
N VAL A 59 7.50 2.63 3.98
CA VAL A 59 8.47 2.66 5.08
C VAL A 59 8.07 3.74 6.07
N MET A 60 7.41 3.35 7.16
CA MET A 60 6.85 4.28 8.15
C MET A 60 6.54 3.58 9.47
N SER A 61 6.12 4.34 10.48
CA SER A 61 5.61 3.78 11.74
C SER A 61 4.27 3.06 11.54
N GLU A 62 3.90 2.15 12.44
CA GLU A 62 2.60 1.46 12.39
C GLU A 62 1.42 2.43 12.49
N LEU A 63 1.51 3.45 13.35
CA LEU A 63 0.46 4.46 13.51
C LEU A 63 0.30 5.33 12.25
N ASP A 64 1.41 5.73 11.63
CA ASP A 64 1.35 6.51 10.39
C ASP A 64 0.82 5.69 9.22
N LEU A 65 1.15 4.40 9.18
CA LEU A 65 0.54 3.46 8.25
C LEU A 65 -0.97 3.41 8.45
N ALA A 66 -1.44 3.16 9.67
CA ALA A 66 -2.88 3.09 9.96
C ALA A 66 -3.60 4.38 9.54
N LYS A 67 -3.07 5.56 9.87
CA LYS A 67 -3.62 6.85 9.44
C LYS A 67 -3.66 6.99 7.92
N SER A 68 -2.58 6.56 7.24
CA SER A 68 -2.49 6.63 5.78
C SER A 68 -3.57 5.78 5.11
N LEU A 69 -3.77 4.54 5.57
CA LEU A 69 -4.73 3.60 5.01
C LEU A 69 -6.19 4.05 5.20
N GLN A 70 -6.51 4.70 6.33
CA GLN A 70 -7.87 5.18 6.61
C GLN A 70 -8.36 6.21 5.58
N ARG A 71 -7.47 6.95 4.91
CA ARG A 71 -7.85 7.90 3.85
C ARG A 71 -8.52 7.25 2.65
N PHE A 72 -8.33 5.95 2.47
CA PHE A 72 -8.88 5.19 1.34
C PHE A 72 -10.09 4.33 1.75
N PHE A 73 -10.40 4.22 3.04
CA PHE A 73 -11.61 3.56 3.51
C PHE A 73 -12.84 4.42 3.16
N PRO A 74 -13.97 3.84 2.70
CA PRO A 74 -14.26 2.40 2.56
C PRO A 74 -13.97 1.83 1.15
N TYR A 75 -13.32 2.58 0.27
CA TYR A 75 -13.18 2.28 -1.16
C TYR A 75 -12.08 1.26 -1.47
N ILE A 76 -11.01 1.24 -0.69
CA ILE A 76 -9.87 0.34 -0.87
C ILE A 76 -9.74 -0.55 0.36
N THR A 77 -9.56 -1.85 0.11
CA THR A 77 -9.16 -2.82 1.13
C THR A 77 -7.67 -3.09 1.03
N PHE A 78 -7.02 -3.35 2.16
CA PHE A 78 -5.59 -3.61 2.22
C PHE A 78 -5.30 -4.90 2.97
N ARG A 79 -4.45 -5.75 2.37
CA ARG A 79 -3.73 -6.80 3.09
C ARG A 79 -2.33 -6.29 3.41
N VAL A 80 -2.06 -6.14 4.71
CA VAL A 80 -0.80 -5.58 5.23
C VAL A 80 0.14 -6.71 5.64
N ASN A 81 1.37 -6.70 5.14
CA ASN A 81 2.42 -7.63 5.55
C ASN A 81 3.65 -6.81 5.95
N GLN A 82 4.10 -6.94 7.20
CA GLN A 82 5.37 -6.38 7.63
C GLN A 82 6.51 -7.18 6.98
N VAL A 83 7.52 -6.47 6.48
CA VAL A 83 8.64 -7.05 5.74
C VAL A 83 9.89 -6.98 6.61
N MET A 84 10.49 -8.14 6.87
CA MET A 84 11.81 -8.25 7.50
C MET A 84 12.92 -8.02 6.47
N THR A 85 14.03 -7.44 6.90
CA THR A 85 15.22 -7.31 6.07
C THR A 85 15.99 -8.62 6.00
N VAL A 86 16.95 -8.71 5.07
CA VAL A 86 17.89 -9.83 5.00
C VAL A 86 18.66 -9.99 6.31
N ASP A 87 19.13 -8.89 6.91
CA ASP A 87 19.89 -8.93 8.17
C ASP A 87 19.04 -9.46 9.33
N GLN A 88 17.79 -9.00 9.46
CA GLN A 88 16.86 -9.50 10.48
C GLN A 88 16.54 -10.99 10.27
N THR A 89 16.42 -11.41 9.02
CA THR A 89 16.21 -12.82 8.67
C THR A 89 17.45 -13.66 8.97
N ALA A 90 18.65 -13.12 8.74
CA ALA A 90 19.91 -13.77 9.05
C ALA A 90 20.13 -13.91 10.58
N GLU A 91 19.74 -12.90 11.36
CA GLU A 91 19.74 -12.96 12.82
C GLU A 91 18.80 -14.06 13.34
N LEU A 92 17.58 -14.14 12.79
CA LEU A 92 16.65 -15.23 13.08
C LEU A 92 17.28 -16.59 12.73
N ALA A 93 17.89 -16.73 11.55
CA ALA A 93 18.54 -17.97 11.14
C ALA A 93 19.66 -18.40 12.10
N LYS A 94 20.47 -17.46 12.60
CA LYS A 94 21.52 -17.75 13.61
C LYS A 94 20.92 -18.25 14.93
N SER A 95 19.80 -17.67 15.37
CA SER A 95 19.12 -18.13 16.61
C SER A 95 18.61 -19.57 16.52
N LEU A 96 18.38 -20.09 15.30
CA LEU A 96 17.95 -21.47 15.06
C LEU A 96 19.12 -22.45 14.98
N SER A 97 20.33 -21.99 14.66
CA SER A 97 21.51 -22.85 14.46
C SER A 97 22.29 -23.17 15.75
N GLY A 98 21.95 -22.55 16.88
CA GLY A 98 22.69 -22.65 18.13
C GLY A 98 23.90 -21.72 18.19
#